data_AF-A0A0T6AHF4-F1
#
_entry.id   AF-A0A0T6AHF4-F1
#
_cell.length_a   1.000
_cell.length_b   1.000
_cell.length_c   1.000
_cell.angle_alpha   90.00
_cell.angle_beta   90.00
_cell.angle_gamma   90.00
#
_symmetry.space_group_name_H-M   'P 1'
#
loop_
_entity.id
_entity.type
_entity.pdbx_description
1 polymer ?
#
loop_
_entity_poly.entity_id
_entity_poly.type
_entity_poly.pdbx_seq_one_letter_code
_entity_poly.pdbx_strand_id
1 'polypeptide(L)' 'METTRWEHYGRKSGNEKCQDCMVHCGYEATAVDDTFSSWKGFKDTLVATITGKL' A
#
# COMPACT_ATOMS: atom_id res chain seq x y z
N MET A 1 -15.40 10.22 17.45
CA MET A 1 -14.90 10.45 16.08
C MET A 1 -15.32 11.83 15.56
N GLU A 2 -16.51 12.31 15.89
CA GLU A 2 -17.00 13.67 15.55
C GLU A 2 -16.14 14.84 16.05
N THR A 3 -15.43 14.65 17.17
CA THR A 3 -14.59 15.70 17.78
C THR A 3 -13.17 15.76 17.22
N THR A 4 -12.79 14.82 16.36
CA THR A 4 -11.43 14.75 15.82
C THR A 4 -11.30 15.69 14.64
N ARG A 5 -10.34 16.62 14.72
CA ARG A 5 -9.99 17.57 13.66
C ARG A 5 -9.14 16.91 12.57
N TRP A 6 -9.79 16.10 11.73
CA TRP A 6 -9.13 15.31 10.68
C TRP A 6 -8.33 16.13 9.67
N GLU A 7 -8.65 17.42 9.51
CA GLU A 7 -7.94 18.35 8.64
C GLU A 7 -6.46 18.57 9.03
N HIS A 8 -6.10 18.26 10.28
CA HIS A 8 -4.73 18.40 10.80
C HIS A 8 -3.85 17.15 10.62
N TYR A 9 -4.40 16.09 10.04
CA TYR A 9 -3.74 14.79 9.89
C TYR A 9 -3.60 14.38 8.42
N GLY A 10 -2.64 13.49 8.14
CA GLY A 10 -2.36 12.98 6.79
C GLY A 10 -1.54 13.94 5.91
N ARG A 11 -1.05 13.43 4.77
CA ARG A 11 -0.06 14.12 3.93
C ARG A 11 -0.52 15.49 3.40
N LYS A 12 -1.82 15.67 3.19
CA LYS A 12 -2.43 16.92 2.69
C LYS A 12 -2.64 18.01 3.76
N SER A 13 -2.41 17.71 5.03
CA SER A 13 -2.65 18.66 6.15
C SER A 13 -1.61 19.77 6.27
N GLY A 14 -0.48 19.68 5.57
CA GLY A 14 0.66 20.60 5.76
C GLY A 14 1.43 20.39 7.06
N ASN A 15 1.01 19.45 7.92
CA ASN A 15 1.72 19.08 9.13
C ASN A 15 2.98 18.27 8.75
N GLU A 16 4.16 18.78 9.13
CA GLU A 16 5.47 18.15 8.87
C GLU A 16 5.56 16.74 9.47
N LYS A 17 4.93 16.51 10.63
CA LYS A 17 4.91 15.20 11.31
C LYS A 17 4.03 14.18 10.59
N CYS A 18 3.14 14.64 9.71
CA CYS A 18 2.23 13.79 8.96
C CYS A 18 2.65 13.55 7.50
N GLN A 19 3.79 14.12 7.06
CA GLN A 19 4.27 13.91 5.69
C GLN A 19 4.56 12.43 5.43
N ASP A 20 5.12 11.76 6.44
CA ASP A 20 5.58 10.38 6.36
C ASP A 20 4.87 9.44 7.35
N CYS A 21 3.83 9.90 8.06
CA CYS A 21 3.21 9.09 9.12
C CYS A 21 2.43 7.85 8.60
N MET A 22 2.20 7.77 7.28
CA MET A 22 1.52 6.66 6.62
C MET A 22 2.37 6.05 5.49
N VAL A 23 3.67 6.37 5.39
CA VAL A 23 4.51 5.85 4.28
C VAL A 23 4.99 4.42 4.46
N HIS A 24 4.41 3.65 5.39
CA HIS A 24 4.78 2.26 5.53
C HIS A 24 3.59 1.35 5.85
N CYS A 25 2.95 0.87 4.80
CA CYS A 25 3.01 -0.57 4.57
C CYS A 25 3.70 -0.73 3.23
N GLY A 26 4.96 -1.16 3.20
CA GLY A 26 5.48 -1.83 2.00
C GLY A 26 4.55 -2.99 1.60
N TYR A 27 4.89 -3.72 0.54
CA TYR A 27 4.23 -5.00 0.30
C TYR A 27 4.23 -5.78 1.61
N GLU A 28 3.03 -6.15 2.09
CA GLU A 28 2.90 -7.00 3.26
C GLU A 28 3.80 -8.21 3.01
N ALA A 29 4.65 -8.58 3.97
CA ALA A 29 5.64 -9.63 3.73
C ALA A 29 4.98 -10.94 3.23
N THR A 30 3.76 -11.18 3.70
CA THR A 30 2.84 -12.23 3.23
C THR A 30 2.43 -12.06 1.76
N ALA A 31 2.11 -10.85 1.31
CA ALA A 31 1.81 -10.58 -0.11
C ALA A 31 3.04 -10.79 -1.02
N VAL A 32 4.25 -10.50 -0.53
CA VAL A 32 5.49 -10.84 -1.24
C VAL A 32 5.67 -12.35 -1.30
N ASP A 33 5.50 -13.04 -0.17
CA ASP A 33 5.60 -14.49 -0.08
C ASP A 33 4.58 -15.18 -0.99
N ASP A 34 3.30 -14.79 -0.95
CA ASP A 34 2.23 -15.30 -1.83
C ASP A 34 2.56 -15.14 -3.32
N THR A 35 3.23 -14.04 -3.67
CA THR A 35 3.67 -13.76 -5.04
C THR A 35 4.76 -14.72 -5.51
N PHE A 36 5.73 -15.06 -4.67
CA PHE A 36 6.92 -15.82 -5.07
C PHE A 36 6.94 -17.29 -4.63
N SER A 37 6.12 -17.66 -3.65
CA SER A 37 6.08 -19.01 -3.07
C SER A 37 5.19 -19.99 -3.85
N SER A 38 4.54 -19.53 -4.92
CA SER A 38 3.76 -20.39 -5.81
C SER A 38 3.89 -20.03 -7.30
N TRP A 39 3.82 -21.06 -8.16
CA TRP A 39 3.78 -20.88 -9.61
C TRP A 39 2.52 -20.12 -10.08
N LYS A 40 1.43 -20.21 -9.31
CA LYS A 40 0.18 -19.50 -9.61
C LYS A 40 0.34 -18.00 -9.32
N GLY A 41 0.81 -17.63 -8.12
CA GLY A 41 1.05 -16.25 -7.73
C GLY A 41 1.97 -15.53 -8.72
N PHE A 42 3.08 -16.18 -9.08
CA PHE A 42 4.01 -15.63 -10.07
C PHE A 42 3.37 -15.38 -11.44
N LYS A 43 2.54 -16.32 -11.94
CA LYS A 43 1.82 -16.15 -13.22
C LYS A 43 0.81 -15.01 -13.15
N ASP A 44 0.05 -14.92 -12.06
CA ASP A 44 -0.96 -13.89 -11.87
C ASP A 44 -0.31 -12.50 -11.84
N THR A 45 0.82 -12.34 -11.13
CA THR A 45 1.62 -11.11 -11.12
C THR A 45 2.19 -10.76 -12.49
N LEU A 46 2.70 -11.74 -13.25
CA LEU A 46 3.23 -11.54 -14.59
C LEU A 46 2.14 -11.05 -15.56
N VAL A 47 0.95 -11.67 -15.51
CA VAL A 47 -0.20 -11.27 -16.32
C VAL A 47 -0.65 -9.86 -15.95
N ALA A 48 -0.77 -9.55 -14.66
CA ALA A 48 -1.16 -8.22 -14.19
C ALA A 48 -0.17 -7.14 -14.64
N THR A 49 1.14 -7.45 -14.58
CA THR A 49 2.21 -6.52 -15.00
C THR A 49 2.17 -6.24 -16.51
N ILE A 50 1.96 -7.28 -17.33
CA ILE A 50 1.97 -7.14 -18.79
C ILE A 50 0.68 -6.50 -19.32
N THR A 51 -0.46 -6.84 -18.72
CA THR A 51 -1.78 -6.43 -19.25
C THR A 51 -2.38 -5.22 -18.53
N GLY A 52 -1.84 -4.83 -17.38
CA GLY A 52 -2.38 -3.76 -16.54
C GLY A 52 -3.75 -4.08 -15.92
N LYS A 53 -4.24 -5.32 -16.06
CA LYS A 53 -5.46 -5.81 -15.40
C LYS A 53 -5.09 -6.38 -14.03
N LEU A 54 -5.42 -5.62 -12.99
CA LEU A 54 -5.51 -6.10 -11.61
C LEU A 54 -6.84 -6.84 -11.39
#